data_AF-A0A2T7UE34-F1
#
_entry.id   AF-A0A2T7UE34-F1
#
_cell.length_a   1.000
_cell.length_b   1.000
_cell.length_c   1.000
_cell.angle_alpha   90.00
_cell.angle_beta   90.00
_cell.angle_gamma   90.00
#
_symmetry.space_group_name_H-M   'P 1'
#
loop_
_entity.id
_entity.type
_entity.pdbx_description
1 polymer ?
#
loop_
_entity_poly.entity_id
_entity_poly.type
_entity_poly.pdbx_seq_one_letter_code
_entity_poly.pdbx_strand_id
1 'polypeptide(L)'
;MTSLLENECHAYIYAQALDNGGDSEYLWLSSNRKSTINIDFTDSKAVFVRDTIDAAYAETTPRRIGHSIFYQRRKNGNFIITVKPATLDVAGRISPVLLIFKNLSALQNLGGLAFAAIEHNLDRQLPDSAKHDLKKLVKILAKPAWMVRIFLYFNSYKVEND
;
A
#
# COMPACT_ATOMS: atom_id res chain seq x y z
N MET A 1 -21.15 23.66 1.42
CA MET A 1 -20.36 23.23 0.23
C MET A 1 -19.12 22.41 0.63
N THR A 2 -19.15 21.71 1.77
CA THR A 2 -18.02 20.94 2.34
C THR A 2 -18.13 19.42 2.15
N SER A 3 -19.28 18.91 1.68
CA SER A 3 -19.57 17.46 1.68
C SER A 3 -19.06 16.67 0.47
N LEU A 4 -18.57 17.32 -0.60
CA LEU A 4 -18.07 16.62 -1.80
C LEU A 4 -16.57 16.29 -1.72
N LEU A 5 -15.77 17.11 -1.01
CA LEU A 5 -14.34 16.87 -0.82
C LEU A 5 -14.04 15.88 0.31
N GLU A 6 -14.93 15.77 1.31
CA GLU A 6 -14.76 14.84 2.44
C GLU A 6 -14.93 13.35 2.08
N ASN A 7 -15.52 13.06 0.91
CA ASN A 7 -15.66 11.70 0.40
C ASN A 7 -14.54 11.29 -0.58
N GLU A 8 -13.57 12.18 -0.84
CA GLU A 8 -12.46 11.84 -1.72
C GLU A 8 -11.54 10.81 -1.06
N CYS A 9 -11.55 9.61 -1.63
CA CYS A 9 -10.61 8.57 -1.26
C CYS A 9 -9.36 8.74 -2.12
N HIS A 10 -8.20 8.76 -1.47
CA HIS A 10 -6.90 8.79 -2.13
C HIS A 10 -6.07 7.57 -1.74
N ALA A 11 -5.31 7.09 -2.71
CA ALA A 11 -4.23 6.15 -2.48
C ALA A 11 -2.94 6.70 -3.09
N TYR A 12 -1.82 6.34 -2.48
CA TYR A 12 -0.50 6.66 -2.98
C TYR A 12 0.29 5.37 -3.16
N ILE A 13 1.11 5.32 -4.20
CA ILE A 13 2.02 4.20 -4.46
C ILE A 13 3.43 4.74 -4.44
N TYR A 14 4.33 3.98 -3.82
CA TYR A 14 5.75 4.22 -3.82
C TYR A 14 6.48 2.94 -4.19
N ALA A 15 7.49 3.05 -5.04
CA ALA A 15 8.42 1.97 -5.35
C ALA A 15 9.80 2.55 -5.67
N GLN A 16 10.86 1.79 -5.38
CA GLN A 16 12.19 2.13 -5.87
C GLN A 16 12.33 1.68 -7.33
N ALA A 17 12.85 2.54 -8.20
CA ALA A 17 13.06 2.26 -9.62
C ALA A 17 13.84 0.94 -9.84
N LEU A 18 13.49 0.21 -10.89
CA LEU A 18 14.05 -1.13 -11.15
C LEU A 18 15.50 -1.09 -11.70
N ASP A 19 15.96 0.06 -12.15
CA ASP A 19 17.29 0.27 -12.74
C ASP A 19 18.42 0.42 -11.71
N ASN A 20 18.09 0.45 -10.42
CA ASN A 20 19.01 0.70 -9.32
C ASN A 20 19.76 2.05 -9.39
N GLY A 21 19.23 3.04 -10.11
CA GLY A 21 19.79 4.39 -10.19
C GLY A 21 19.66 5.20 -8.90
N GLY A 22 18.92 4.70 -7.92
CA GLY A 22 18.58 5.40 -6.67
C GLY A 22 17.28 6.20 -6.76
N ASP A 23 16.65 6.22 -7.93
CA ASP A 23 15.39 6.91 -8.15
C ASP A 23 14.20 6.19 -7.52
N SER A 24 13.16 6.98 -7.24
CA SER A 24 11.91 6.52 -6.64
C SER A 24 10.73 6.93 -7.50
N GLU A 25 9.80 6.01 -7.66
CA GLU A 25 8.58 6.19 -8.44
C GLU A 25 7.40 6.39 -7.48
N TYR A 26 6.64 7.45 -7.74
CA TYR A 26 5.49 7.82 -6.92
C TYR A 26 4.25 7.96 -7.80
N LEU A 27 3.16 7.33 -7.38
CA LEU A 27 1.86 7.45 -8.02
C LEU A 27 0.82 7.96 -7.05
N TRP A 28 -0.12 8.74 -7.56
CA TRP A 28 -1.32 9.17 -6.85
C TRP A 28 -2.57 8.68 -7.57
N LEU A 29 -3.49 8.11 -6.79
CA LEU A 29 -4.79 7.61 -7.25
C LEU A 29 -5.89 8.38 -6.53
N SER A 30 -6.88 8.84 -7.30
CA SER A 30 -8.08 9.50 -6.79
C SER A 30 -9.33 8.74 -7.23
N SER A 31 -10.26 8.52 -6.30
CA SER A 31 -11.55 7.87 -6.58
C SER A 31 -12.38 8.60 -7.63
N ASN A 32 -12.23 9.92 -7.76
CA ASN A 32 -13.06 10.73 -8.66
C ASN A 32 -12.57 10.69 -10.11
N ARG A 33 -11.26 10.57 -10.33
CA ARG A 33 -10.69 10.57 -11.68
C ARG A 33 -10.51 9.17 -12.25
N LYS A 34 -10.56 8.12 -11.41
CA LYS A 34 -10.21 6.73 -11.78
C LYS A 34 -8.91 6.64 -12.59
N SER A 35 -8.01 7.60 -12.38
CA SER A 35 -6.76 7.72 -13.11
C SER A 35 -5.61 7.70 -12.13
N THR A 36 -4.52 7.10 -12.58
CA THR A 36 -3.22 7.12 -11.92
C THR A 36 -2.46 8.34 -12.42
N ILE A 37 -1.87 9.11 -11.52
CA ILE A 37 -1.06 10.28 -11.85
C ILE A 37 0.35 10.06 -11.28
N ASN A 38 1.37 10.16 -12.13
CA ASN A 38 2.75 10.21 -11.67
C ASN A 38 2.98 11.52 -10.92
N ILE A 39 3.59 11.45 -9.76
CA ILE A 39 3.92 12.62 -8.95
C ILE A 39 5.43 12.70 -8.78
N ASP A 40 5.97 13.91 -8.93
CA ASP A 40 7.40 14.15 -8.84
C ASP A 40 7.89 14.07 -7.39
N PHE A 41 9.18 13.78 -7.22
CA PHE A 41 9.82 13.69 -5.91
C PHE A 41 9.63 14.96 -5.05
N THR A 42 9.55 16.14 -5.68
CA THR A 42 9.38 17.43 -5.01
C THR A 42 7.91 17.79 -4.72
N ASP A 43 6.94 17.03 -5.24
CA ASP A 43 5.51 17.26 -4.97
C ASP A 43 5.20 17.05 -3.48
N SER A 44 4.35 17.89 -2.91
CA SER A 44 3.92 17.78 -1.50
C SER A 44 3.25 16.43 -1.20
N LYS A 45 2.65 15.78 -2.19
CA LYS A 45 2.11 14.42 -2.09
C LYS A 45 3.23 13.39 -1.91
N ALA A 46 4.37 13.54 -2.59
CA ALA A 46 5.52 12.65 -2.42
C ALA A 46 6.18 12.87 -1.04
N VAL A 47 6.21 14.11 -0.54
CA VAL A 47 6.63 14.40 0.85
C VAL A 47 5.74 13.65 1.85
N PHE A 48 4.41 13.75 1.71
CA PHE A 48 3.47 13.03 2.58
C PHE A 48 3.68 11.51 2.57
N VAL A 49 3.99 10.93 1.41
CA VAL A 49 4.29 9.50 1.26
C VAL A 49 5.53 9.13 2.08
N ARG A 50 6.63 9.87 1.93
CA ARG A 50 7.88 9.64 2.69
C ARG A 50 7.66 9.76 4.18
N ASP A 51 7.06 10.85 4.64
CA ASP A 51 6.74 11.07 6.06
C ASP A 51 5.85 9.96 6.63
N THR A 52 4.94 9.44 5.81
CA THR A 52 4.04 8.35 6.22
C THR A 52 4.78 7.02 6.37
N ILE A 53 5.74 6.74 5.48
CA ILE A 53 6.57 5.54 5.54
C ILE A 53 7.49 5.60 6.76
N ASP A 54 8.21 6.72 6.94
CA ASP A 54 9.15 6.90 8.05
C ASP A 54 8.45 6.76 9.41
N ALA A 55 7.30 7.41 9.55
CA ALA A 55 6.53 7.31 10.77
C ALA A 55 5.94 5.90 10.98
N ALA A 56 5.63 5.15 9.92
CA ALA A 56 5.16 3.77 10.08
C ALA A 56 6.24 2.83 10.59
N TYR A 57 7.49 3.00 10.13
CA TYR A 57 8.64 2.28 10.66
C TYR A 57 8.86 2.56 12.15
N ALA A 58 8.66 3.81 12.58
CA ALA A 58 8.77 4.18 14.00
C ALA A 58 7.59 3.69 14.87
N GLU A 59 6.37 3.72 14.33
CA GLU A 59 5.15 3.50 15.12
C GLU A 59 4.66 2.06 15.16
N THR A 60 4.95 1.25 14.14
CA THR A 60 4.24 -0.01 13.90
C THR A 60 5.09 -1.11 13.29
N THR A 61 4.90 -2.35 13.75
CA THR A 61 5.51 -3.52 13.11
C THR A 61 4.62 -4.02 11.96
N PRO A 62 5.18 -4.30 10.76
CA PRO A 62 4.45 -4.96 9.69
C PRO A 62 3.91 -6.32 10.11
N ARG A 63 2.71 -6.64 9.64
CA ARG A 63 2.06 -7.93 9.85
C ARG A 63 1.83 -8.59 8.50
N ARG A 64 2.22 -9.84 8.37
CA ARG A 64 2.03 -10.60 7.14
C ARG A 64 0.57 -11.00 6.97
N ILE A 65 0.02 -10.86 5.76
CA ILE A 65 -1.29 -11.41 5.38
C ILE A 65 -1.09 -12.34 4.19
N GLY A 66 -1.30 -13.63 4.41
CA GLY A 66 -1.00 -14.63 3.39
C GLY A 66 0.49 -14.66 3.08
N HIS A 67 0.84 -14.72 1.79
CA HIS A 67 2.24 -14.91 1.38
C HIS A 67 2.87 -13.68 0.76
N SER A 68 2.07 -12.79 0.16
CA SER A 68 2.57 -11.82 -0.81
C SER A 68 2.44 -10.37 -0.36
N ILE A 69 1.70 -10.12 0.74
CA ILE A 69 1.55 -8.76 1.27
C ILE A 69 1.83 -8.68 2.77
N PHE A 70 2.34 -7.52 3.17
CA PHE A 70 2.45 -7.09 4.56
C PHE A 70 1.55 -5.88 4.74
N TYR A 71 0.95 -5.74 5.91
CA TYR A 71 0.10 -4.61 6.23
C TYR A 71 0.50 -3.97 7.55
N GLN A 72 0.36 -2.65 7.61
CA GLN A 72 0.48 -1.83 8.81
C GLN A 72 -0.71 -0.88 8.88
N ARG A 73 -1.17 -0.62 10.11
CA ARG A 73 -2.17 0.42 10.38
C ARG A 73 -1.57 1.41 11.36
N ARG A 74 -1.39 2.65 10.92
CA ARG A 74 -0.88 3.74 11.74
C ARG A 74 -1.91 4.23 12.74
N LYS A 75 -1.44 4.93 13.78
CA LYS A 75 -2.30 5.51 14.83
C LYS A 75 -3.28 6.55 14.27
N ASN A 76 -2.87 7.29 13.24
CA ASN A 76 -3.70 8.27 12.55
C ASN A 76 -4.76 7.65 11.61
N GLY A 77 -4.81 6.32 11.49
CA GLY A 77 -5.79 5.62 10.66
C GLY A 77 -5.30 5.25 9.26
N ASN A 78 -4.13 5.73 8.83
CA ASN A 78 -3.55 5.36 7.53
C ASN A 78 -3.22 3.86 7.50
N PHE A 79 -3.42 3.24 6.36
CA PHE A 79 -3.04 1.86 6.06
C PHE A 79 -1.88 1.87 5.09
N ILE A 80 -0.88 1.05 5.38
CA ILE A 80 0.25 0.81 4.50
C ILE A 80 0.24 -0.67 4.15
N ILE A 81 0.30 -0.97 2.86
CA ILE A 81 0.39 -2.33 2.35
C ILE A 81 1.67 -2.43 1.54
N THR A 82 2.56 -3.32 1.95
CA THR A 82 3.75 -3.66 1.18
C THR A 82 3.44 -4.90 0.36
N VAL A 83 3.63 -4.81 -0.95
CA VAL A 83 3.46 -5.92 -1.88
C VAL A 83 4.82 -6.30 -2.43
N LYS A 84 5.12 -7.60 -2.46
CA LYS A 84 6.31 -8.12 -3.12
C LYS A 84 5.94 -8.49 -4.57
N PRO A 85 6.38 -7.71 -5.58
CA PRO A 85 6.15 -8.09 -6.98
C PRO A 85 6.99 -9.33 -7.34
N ALA A 86 6.59 -9.99 -8.43
CA ALA A 86 7.36 -11.07 -9.05
C ALA A 86 8.49 -10.52 -9.94
N THR A 87 8.34 -9.28 -10.44
CA THR A 87 9.40 -8.58 -11.19
C THR A 87 10.60 -8.31 -10.29
N LEU A 88 11.80 -8.61 -10.81
CA LEU A 88 13.08 -8.32 -10.16
C LEU A 88 13.69 -7.04 -10.75
N ASP A 89 14.48 -6.34 -9.93
CA ASP A 89 15.33 -5.23 -10.38
C ASP A 89 16.48 -5.75 -11.29
N VAL A 90 17.24 -4.83 -11.89
CA VAL A 90 18.38 -5.18 -12.76
C VAL A 90 19.49 -5.97 -12.05
N ALA A 91 19.51 -5.98 -10.71
CA ALA A 91 20.44 -6.75 -9.89
C ALA A 91 19.84 -8.11 -9.42
N GLY A 92 18.66 -8.49 -9.91
CA GLY A 92 17.99 -9.75 -9.55
C GLY A 92 17.33 -9.75 -8.17
N ARG A 93 17.06 -8.58 -7.59
CA ARG A 93 16.45 -8.43 -6.26
C ARG A 93 14.98 -8.03 -6.37
N ILE A 94 14.19 -8.40 -5.36
CA ILE A 94 12.80 -7.93 -5.25
C ILE A 94 12.82 -6.46 -4.82
N SER A 95 12.21 -5.58 -5.62
CA SER A 95 11.92 -4.19 -5.23
C SER A 95 10.46 -4.09 -4.75
N PRO A 96 10.20 -4.02 -3.43
CA PRO A 96 8.84 -4.00 -2.90
C PRO A 96 8.10 -2.71 -3.27
N VAL A 97 6.78 -2.82 -3.40
CA VAL A 97 5.89 -1.69 -3.65
C VAL A 97 5.09 -1.38 -2.39
N LEU A 98 5.07 -0.11 -1.99
CA LEU A 98 4.31 0.38 -0.84
C LEU A 98 3.06 1.11 -1.32
N LEU A 99 1.92 0.72 -0.77
CA LEU A 99 0.61 1.30 -1.03
C LEU A 99 0.11 1.98 0.24
N ILE A 100 -0.25 3.25 0.15
CA ILE A 100 -0.70 4.06 1.28
C ILE A 100 -2.15 4.49 1.05
N PHE A 101 -3.02 4.11 1.97
CA PHE A 101 -4.44 4.48 1.96
C PHE A 101 -4.77 5.28 3.22
N LYS A 102 -5.46 6.42 3.08
CA LYS A 102 -5.80 7.26 4.24
C LYS A 102 -6.74 6.59 5.24
N ASN A 103 -7.60 5.69 4.76
CA ASN A 103 -8.59 4.99 5.58
C ASN A 103 -9.02 3.66 4.92
N LEU A 104 -9.88 2.91 5.61
CA LEU A 104 -10.38 1.62 5.12
C LEU A 104 -11.25 1.77 3.86
N SER A 105 -12.03 2.84 3.76
CA SER A 105 -12.87 3.10 2.58
C SER A 105 -12.02 3.31 1.33
N ALA A 106 -10.91 4.03 1.43
CA ALA A 106 -9.95 4.20 0.36
C ALA A 106 -9.32 2.85 -0.05
N LEU A 107 -8.95 2.02 0.92
CA LEU A 107 -8.45 0.67 0.63
C LEU A 107 -9.49 -0.21 -0.09
N GLN A 108 -10.74 -0.18 0.36
CA GLN A 108 -11.84 -0.94 -0.26
C GLN A 108 -12.12 -0.50 -1.69
N ASN A 109 -12.14 0.82 -1.94
CA ASN A 109 -12.52 1.39 -3.22
C ASN A 109 -11.37 1.42 -4.23
N LEU A 110 -10.13 1.63 -3.76
CA LEU A 110 -8.97 1.85 -4.63
C LEU A 110 -7.99 0.70 -4.64
N GLY A 111 -8.07 -0.28 -3.73
CA GLY A 111 -7.07 -1.35 -3.62
C GLY A 111 -6.89 -2.13 -4.93
N GLY A 112 -7.98 -2.47 -5.61
CA GLY A 112 -7.93 -3.15 -6.91
C GLY A 112 -7.31 -2.29 -8.01
N LEU A 113 -7.66 -1.00 -8.05
CA LEU A 113 -7.08 -0.05 -9.02
C LEU A 113 -5.58 0.18 -8.75
N ALA A 114 -5.19 0.24 -7.48
CA ALA A 114 -3.79 0.38 -7.10
C ALA A 114 -2.96 -0.81 -7.61
N PHE A 115 -3.49 -2.03 -7.51
CA PHE A 115 -2.80 -3.21 -8.03
C PHE A 115 -2.67 -3.19 -9.55
N ALA A 116 -3.72 -2.77 -10.27
CA ALA A 116 -3.64 -2.58 -11.72
C ALA A 116 -2.63 -1.49 -12.09
N ALA A 117 -2.55 -0.40 -11.33
CA ALA A 117 -1.58 0.66 -11.55
C ALA A 117 -0.12 0.18 -11.36
N ILE A 118 0.13 -0.75 -10.43
CA ILE A 118 1.46 -1.37 -10.29
C ILE A 118 1.84 -2.13 -11.57
N GLU A 119 0.92 -2.90 -12.12
CA GLU A 119 1.18 -3.70 -13.33
C GLU A 119 1.34 -2.81 -14.58
N HIS A 120 0.58 -1.71 -14.69
CA HIS A 120 0.52 -0.89 -15.91
C HIS A 120 1.41 0.35 -15.92
N ASN A 121 1.67 0.97 -14.77
CA ASN A 121 2.40 2.23 -14.68
C ASN A 121 3.82 2.06 -14.11
N LEU A 122 4.05 0.97 -13.38
CA LEU A 122 5.31 0.67 -12.71
C LEU A 122 6.01 -0.56 -13.31
N ASP A 123 5.45 -1.17 -14.36
CA ASP A 123 5.98 -2.36 -15.04
C ASP A 123 6.34 -3.52 -14.09
N ARG A 124 5.56 -3.67 -13.01
CA ARG A 124 5.79 -4.68 -11.97
C ARG A 124 4.66 -5.71 -11.97
N GLN A 125 5.01 -6.94 -12.31
CA GLN A 125 4.08 -8.07 -12.24
C GLN A 125 3.83 -8.45 -10.79
N LEU A 126 2.55 -8.59 -10.44
CA LEU A 126 2.15 -9.04 -9.11
C LEU A 126 1.87 -10.55 -9.13
N PRO A 127 2.24 -11.29 -8.09
CA PRO A 127 1.88 -12.70 -8.01
C PRO A 127 0.36 -12.84 -7.86
N ASP A 128 -0.22 -13.91 -8.42
CA ASP A 128 -1.67 -14.17 -8.36
C ASP A 128 -2.21 -14.16 -6.92
N SER A 129 -1.40 -14.62 -5.97
CA SER A 129 -1.69 -14.64 -4.54
C SER A 129 -1.85 -13.24 -3.95
N ALA A 130 -1.19 -12.20 -4.47
CA ALA A 130 -1.30 -10.85 -3.92
C ALA A 130 -2.73 -10.30 -4.03
N LYS A 131 -3.41 -10.52 -5.17
CA LYS A 131 -4.80 -10.08 -5.38
C LYS A 131 -5.75 -10.80 -4.42
N HIS A 132 -5.50 -12.10 -4.17
CA HIS A 132 -6.25 -12.87 -3.18
C HIS A 132 -6.01 -12.36 -1.75
N ASP A 133 -4.76 -12.13 -1.37
CA ASP A 133 -4.36 -11.66 -0.05
C ASP A 133 -4.93 -10.27 0.26
N LEU A 134 -4.97 -9.36 -0.74
CA LEU A 134 -5.61 -8.06 -0.61
C LEU A 134 -7.12 -8.19 -0.34
N LYS A 135 -7.83 -9.01 -1.13
CA LYS A 135 -9.26 -9.26 -0.92
C LYS A 135 -9.53 -9.84 0.47
N LYS A 136 -8.65 -10.75 0.93
CA LYS A 136 -8.72 -11.32 2.28
C LYS A 136 -8.54 -10.26 3.34
N LEU A 137 -7.52 -9.40 3.23
CA LEU A 137 -7.26 -8.28 4.14
C LEU A 137 -8.48 -7.35 4.24
N VAL A 138 -9.03 -6.93 3.10
CA VAL A 138 -10.21 -6.05 3.06
C VAL A 138 -11.40 -6.68 3.79
N LYS A 139 -11.66 -7.98 3.56
CA LYS A 139 -12.73 -8.72 4.24
C LYS A 139 -12.52 -8.79 5.74
N ILE A 140 -11.28 -8.98 6.20
CA ILE A 140 -10.94 -9.01 7.62
C ILE A 140 -11.17 -7.63 8.24
N LEU A 141 -10.64 -6.58 7.64
CA LEU A 141 -10.72 -5.22 8.18
C LEU A 141 -12.15 -4.65 8.19
N ALA A 142 -13.04 -5.19 7.36
CA ALA A 142 -14.47 -4.84 7.38
C ALA A 142 -15.25 -5.48 8.56
N LYS A 143 -14.64 -6.40 9.32
CA LYS A 143 -15.26 -7.01 10.50
C LYS A 143 -15.24 -6.05 11.70
N PRO A 144 -16.11 -6.26 12.71
CA PRO A 144 -16.05 -5.54 13.97
C PRO A 144 -14.65 -5.56 14.59
N ALA A 145 -14.27 -4.45 15.22
CA ALA A 145 -12.89 -4.22 15.68
C ALA A 145 -12.34 -5.33 16.59
N TRP A 146 -13.19 -5.95 17.42
CA TRP A 146 -12.79 -7.06 18.28
C TRP A 146 -12.39 -8.32 17.49
N MET A 147 -13.10 -8.64 16.40
CA MET A 147 -12.74 -9.76 15.52
C MET A 147 -11.42 -9.48 14.79
N VAL A 148 -11.22 -8.24 14.36
CA VAL A 148 -9.96 -7.82 13.74
C VAL A 148 -8.82 -8.03 14.73
N ARG A 149 -8.96 -7.58 15.98
CA ARG A 149 -7.94 -7.79 17.03
C ARG A 149 -7.63 -9.27 17.24
N ILE A 150 -8.65 -10.12 17.33
CA ILE A 150 -8.50 -11.58 17.48
C ILE A 150 -7.76 -12.16 16.28
N PHE A 151 -8.24 -11.89 15.07
CA PHE A 151 -7.63 -12.41 13.85
C PHE A 151 -6.14 -12.03 13.79
N LEU A 152 -5.84 -10.77 14.05
CA LEU A 152 -4.49 -10.26 14.05
C LEU A 152 -3.64 -10.85 15.17
N TYR A 153 -4.20 -11.12 16.34
CA TYR A 153 -3.48 -11.78 17.42
C TYR A 153 -3.08 -13.22 17.04
N PHE A 154 -3.97 -13.98 16.41
CA PHE A 154 -3.75 -15.40 16.10
C PHE A 154 -3.08 -15.68 14.75
N ASN A 155 -3.23 -14.81 13.75
CA ASN A 155 -2.82 -15.08 12.36
C ASN A 155 -1.70 -14.17 11.85
N SER A 156 -1.29 -13.15 12.60
CA SER A 156 -0.13 -12.36 12.18
C SER A 156 1.13 -12.91 12.82
N TYR A 157 2.05 -13.43 12.01
CA TYR A 157 3.45 -13.51 12.39
C TYR A 157 3.98 -12.08 12.43
N LYS A 158 4.53 -11.66 13.56
CA LYS A 158 5.42 -10.49 13.57
C LYS A 158 6.61 -10.87 12.70
N VAL A 159 6.92 -10.03 11.73
CA VAL A 159 8.20 -10.12 11.05
C VAL A 159 9.21 -9.57 12.04
N GLU A 160 10.03 -10.44 12.64
CA GLU A 160 11.28 -10.00 13.25
C GLU A 160 12.19 -9.55 12.12
N ASN A 161 12.83 -8.40 12.29
CA ASN A 161 13.79 -7.89 11.32
C ASN A 161 14.97 -8.85 11.29
N ASP A 162 15.05 -9.69 10.26
CA ASP A 162 16.32 -10.27 9.81
C ASP A 162 17.17 -9.18 9.13
#